data_AF-A0A4Y9QD88-F1
#
_entry.id   AF-A0A4Y9QD88-F1
#
_cell.length_a   1.000
_cell.length_b   1.000
_cell.length_c   1.000
_cell.angle_alpha   90.00
_cell.angle_beta   90.00
_cell.angle_gamma   90.00
#
_symmetry.space_group_name_H-M   'P 1'
#
loop_
_entity.id
_entity.type
_entity.pdbx_description
1 polymer ?
#
loop_
_entity_poly.entity_id
_entity_poly.type
_entity_poly.pdbx_seq_one_letter_code
_entity_poly.pdbx_strand_id
1 'polypeptide(L)'
;MRVHELAQHFGIDSKVLLALLKERGEFVKSAASTLPLPVVHALCREHNKPLPGVPGSPRQSSRRPPAGTSPQPVPRPAATHTPPRGPAAGPRGQAAQPAPVAPSHRTSDDHEDPLDLAALLFDIDRSSLRPAARPRPPHGRTYEPLTRWRQHLFSDVEERAWTSRGINDPDQAFRLLDLGLTPRVLDISVDGQTVSGWLRSGESPGSVVARLRTRGRWEQQA
;
A
#
# COMPACT_ATOMS: atom_id res chain seq x y z
N MET A 1 -4.20 27.35 -0.29
CA MET A 1 -3.96 28.54 0.57
C MET A 1 -2.79 28.25 1.50
N ARG A 2 -1.90 29.22 1.73
CA ARG A 2 -0.75 29.08 2.64
C ARG A 2 -1.17 29.46 4.08
N VAL A 3 -0.44 28.99 5.10
CA VAL A 3 -0.75 29.27 6.52
C VAL A 3 -0.62 30.76 6.86
N HIS A 4 0.42 31.45 6.38
CA HIS A 4 0.61 32.88 6.67
C HIS A 4 -0.51 33.76 6.10
N GLU A 5 -1.00 33.46 4.90
CA GLU A 5 -2.12 34.18 4.29
C GLU A 5 -3.42 33.98 5.08
N LEU A 6 -3.61 32.76 5.60
CA LEU A 6 -4.76 32.41 6.42
C LEU A 6 -4.69 33.09 7.79
N ALA A 7 -3.50 33.13 8.40
CA ALA A 7 -3.25 33.84 9.65
C ALA A 7 -3.56 35.35 9.51
N GLN A 8 -3.15 35.96 8.41
CA GLN A 8 -3.49 37.37 8.10
C GLN A 8 -5.00 37.60 7.93
N HIS A 9 -5.73 36.66 7.30
CA HIS A 9 -7.19 36.75 7.16
C HIS A 9 -7.93 36.69 8.50
N PHE A 10 -7.41 35.91 9.45
CA PHE A 10 -7.95 35.79 10.80
C PHE A 10 -7.42 36.88 11.75
N GLY A 11 -6.38 37.62 11.38
CA GLY A 11 -5.72 38.60 12.24
C GLY A 11 -5.00 37.97 13.43
N ILE A 12 -4.59 36.71 13.32
CA ILE A 12 -3.88 35.96 14.36
C ILE A 12 -2.42 35.75 13.95
N ASP A 13 -1.53 35.60 14.93
CA ASP A 13 -0.12 35.33 14.63
C ASP A 13 0.06 33.96 13.97
N SER A 14 0.98 33.88 13.01
CA SER A 14 1.26 32.62 12.29
C SER A 14 1.67 31.50 13.24
N LYS A 15 2.35 31.80 14.36
CA LYS A 15 2.75 30.82 15.36
C LYS A 15 1.56 30.25 16.14
N VAL A 16 0.56 31.08 16.43
CA VAL A 16 -0.66 30.66 17.14
C VAL A 16 -1.50 29.75 16.25
N LEU A 17 -1.67 30.09 14.97
CA LEU A 17 -2.39 29.24 14.02
C LEU A 17 -1.69 27.89 13.79
N LEU A 18 -0.35 27.86 13.75
CA LEU A 18 0.42 26.61 13.68
C LEU A 18 0.20 25.71 14.91
N ALA A 19 0.10 26.30 16.11
CA ALA A 19 -0.21 25.55 17.32
C ALA A 19 -1.62 24.94 17.27
N LEU A 20 -2.63 25.71 16.86
CA LEU A 20 -4.00 25.24 16.70
C LEU A 20 -4.14 24.12 15.65
N LEU A 21 -3.38 24.19 14.56
CA LEU A 21 -3.33 23.15 13.54
C LEU A 21 -2.72 21.85 14.09
N LYS A 22 -1.65 21.97 14.88
CA LYS A 22 -0.98 20.84 15.53
C LYS A 22 -1.89 20.11 16.51
N GLU A 23 -2.69 20.83 17.30
CA GLU A 23 -3.67 20.24 18.22
C GLU A 23 -4.78 19.47 17.49
N ARG A 24 -5.09 19.86 16.24
CA ARG A 24 -6.08 19.19 15.38
C ARG A 24 -5.52 18.00 14.59
N GLY A 25 -4.23 17.71 14.74
CA GLY A 25 -3.55 16.62 14.04
C GLY A 25 -3.07 16.97 12.63
N GLU A 26 -3.11 18.25 12.23
CA GLU A 26 -2.56 18.72 10.95
C GLU A 26 -1.15 19.29 11.18
N PHE A 27 -0.12 18.51 10.83
CA PHE A 27 1.28 18.89 11.06
C PHE A 27 1.86 19.59 9.84
N VAL A 28 1.92 20.92 9.90
CA VAL A 28 2.57 21.75 8.88
C VAL A 28 3.99 22.15 9.29
N LYS A 29 4.93 22.07 8.34
CA LYS A 29 6.37 22.25 8.59
C LYS A 29 6.79 23.72 8.74
N SER A 30 6.10 24.64 8.06
CA SER A 30 6.35 26.09 8.18
C SER A 30 5.13 26.91 7.73
N ALA A 31 5.13 28.21 8.02
CA ALA A 31 4.05 29.13 7.62
C ALA A 31 3.89 29.24 6.09
N ALA A 32 4.89 28.80 5.32
CA ALA A 32 4.87 28.74 3.87
C ALA A 32 4.30 27.42 3.32
N SER A 33 3.88 26.48 4.15
CA SER A 33 3.21 25.26 3.71
C SER A 33 1.78 25.55 3.23
N THR A 34 1.35 24.83 2.19
CA THR A 34 -0.02 24.89 1.67
C THR A 34 -0.93 23.97 2.47
N LEU A 35 -2.05 24.49 2.95
CA LEU A 35 -3.06 23.72 3.68
C LEU A 35 -4.07 23.07 2.72
N PRO A 36 -4.57 21.86 3.05
CA PRO A 36 -5.65 21.23 2.30
C PRO A 36 -6.96 22.03 2.46
N LEU A 37 -7.74 22.11 1.38
CA LEU A 37 -9.02 22.83 1.34
C LEU A 37 -9.99 22.50 2.51
N PRO A 38 -10.22 21.24 2.93
CA PRO A 38 -11.15 20.94 4.03
C PRO A 38 -10.76 21.60 5.36
N VAL A 39 -9.46 21.72 5.65
CA VAL A 39 -8.96 22.36 6.87
C VAL A 39 -9.17 23.88 6.81
N VAL A 40 -8.93 24.49 5.65
CA VAL A 40 -9.21 25.92 5.42
C VAL A 40 -10.69 26.21 5.59
N HIS A 41 -11.57 25.34 5.07
CA HIS A 41 -13.03 25.47 5.23
C HIS A 41 -13.45 25.36 6.69
N ALA A 42 -12.90 24.41 7.44
CA ALA A 42 -13.20 24.24 8.86
C ALA A 42 -12.78 25.47 9.69
N LEU A 43 -11.56 25.99 9.46
CA LEU A 43 -11.07 27.19 10.16
C LEU A 43 -11.88 28.44 9.81
N CYS A 44 -12.24 28.63 8.53
CA CYS A 44 -13.06 29.77 8.12
C CYS A 44 -14.47 29.70 8.73
N ARG A 45 -15.06 28.50 8.81
CA ARG A 45 -16.37 28.28 9.43
C ARG A 45 -16.36 28.59 10.93
N GLU A 46 -15.33 28.16 11.63
CA GLU A 46 -15.20 28.37 13.08
C GLU A 46 -14.96 29.84 13.44
N HIS A 47 -14.08 30.51 12.69
CA HIS A 47 -13.81 31.93 12.88
C HIS A 47 -14.86 32.85 12.21
N ASN A 48 -15.94 32.29 11.66
CA ASN A 48 -16.99 33.02 10.92
C ASN A 48 -16.44 34.01 9.88
N LYS A 49 -15.38 33.62 9.16
CA LYS A 49 -14.76 34.43 8.10
C LYS A 49 -15.06 33.85 6.72
N PRO A 50 -15.18 34.70 5.69
CA PRO A 50 -15.30 34.23 4.32
C PRO A 50 -14.02 33.53 3.89
N LEU A 51 -14.19 32.56 2.98
CA LEU A 51 -13.07 31.83 2.42
C LEU A 51 -12.18 32.78 1.58
N PRO A 52 -10.86 32.82 1.82
CA PRO A 52 -9.94 33.64 1.03
C PRO A 52 -9.96 33.21 -0.45
N GLY A 53 -10.09 34.16 -1.38
CA GLY A 53 -10.00 33.89 -2.82
C GLY A 53 -11.28 33.38 -3.48
N VAL A 54 -12.40 33.34 -2.77
CA VAL A 54 -13.74 33.19 -3.38
C VAL A 54 -14.29 34.60 -3.62
N PRO A 55 -14.34 35.13 -4.85
CA PRO A 55 -15.19 36.27 -5.14
C PRO A 55 -16.62 35.87 -4.82
N GLY A 56 -17.29 36.70 -4.01
CA GLY A 56 -18.56 36.38 -3.38
C GLY A 56 -19.54 35.69 -4.32
N SER A 57 -19.91 34.46 -4.01
CA SER A 57 -21.11 33.86 -4.55
C SER A 57 -22.22 34.07 -3.53
N PRO A 58 -23.24 34.89 -3.83
CA PRO A 58 -24.36 35.07 -2.93
C PRO A 58 -25.10 33.74 -2.79
N ARG A 59 -25.31 33.39 -1.53
CA ARG A 59 -26.40 32.59 -0.99
C ARG A 59 -27.59 32.46 -1.96
N GLN A 60 -27.83 31.28 -2.49
CA GLN A 60 -29.13 30.87 -3.02
C GLN A 60 -29.31 29.37 -2.74
N SER A 61 -29.93 29.05 -1.61
CA SER A 61 -31.38 28.80 -1.52
C SER A 61 -31.78 27.54 -2.28
N SER A 62 -31.86 26.47 -1.49
CA SER A 62 -32.85 25.40 -1.59
C SER A 62 -34.06 25.71 -2.50
N ARG A 63 -34.23 24.92 -3.57
CA ARG A 63 -35.54 24.64 -4.14
C ARG A 63 -35.56 23.35 -4.98
N ARG A 64 -36.06 22.29 -4.34
CA ARG A 64 -37.06 21.30 -4.79
C ARG A 64 -36.87 20.57 -6.13
N PRO A 65 -36.87 19.22 -6.16
CA PRO A 65 -37.02 18.45 -7.39
C PRO A 65 -38.49 18.44 -7.84
N PRO A 66 -38.79 18.54 -9.14
CA PRO A 66 -40.08 18.11 -9.66
C PRO A 66 -40.09 16.59 -9.86
N ALA A 67 -41.13 15.98 -9.30
CA ALA A 67 -41.52 14.59 -9.44
C ALA A 67 -42.23 14.31 -10.78
N GLY A 68 -42.37 13.02 -11.09
CA GLY A 68 -43.22 12.46 -12.15
C GLY A 68 -42.42 12.16 -13.42
N THR A 69 -42.48 10.99 -14.05
CA THR A 69 -43.59 10.04 -14.13
C THR A 69 -43.03 8.70 -14.66
N SER A 70 -43.29 7.61 -13.94
CA SER A 70 -43.39 6.29 -14.57
C SER A 70 -44.82 6.12 -15.11
N PRO A 71 -44.98 5.43 -16.24
CA PRO A 71 -46.06 4.46 -16.31
C PRO A 71 -45.57 3.08 -16.77
N GLN A 72 -45.88 2.14 -15.90
CA GLN A 72 -46.11 0.70 -15.98
C GLN A 72 -45.80 -0.15 -17.24
N PRO A 73 -45.42 -1.42 -17.00
CA PRO A 73 -45.34 -2.48 -18.00
C PRO A 73 -46.72 -3.07 -18.33
N VAL A 74 -46.91 -3.46 -19.60
CA VAL A 74 -48.07 -4.26 -20.03
C VAL A 74 -47.79 -5.77 -19.89
N PRO A 75 -48.74 -6.57 -19.38
CA PRO A 75 -48.55 -8.01 -19.15
C PRO A 75 -49.18 -8.92 -20.22
N ARG A 76 -48.67 -10.17 -20.23
CA ARG A 76 -49.30 -11.46 -20.63
C ARG A 76 -49.39 -11.83 -22.13
N PRO A 77 -49.61 -13.12 -22.49
CA PRO A 77 -49.67 -14.35 -21.66
C PRO A 77 -48.87 -15.57 -22.22
N ALA A 78 -48.91 -16.63 -21.41
CA ALA A 78 -48.29 -17.94 -21.56
C ALA A 78 -48.80 -18.81 -22.73
N ALA A 79 -47.97 -19.77 -23.13
CA ALA A 79 -48.44 -21.07 -23.61
C ALA A 79 -47.54 -22.18 -23.05
N THR A 80 -48.10 -22.91 -22.09
CA THR A 80 -47.74 -24.27 -21.67
C THR A 80 -47.78 -25.23 -22.86
N HIS A 81 -46.86 -26.19 -22.96
CA HIS A 81 -47.20 -27.58 -23.31
C HIS A 81 -46.10 -28.55 -22.83
N THR A 82 -46.57 -29.57 -22.11
CA THR A 82 -45.90 -30.70 -21.47
C THR A 82 -45.58 -31.86 -22.46
N PRO A 83 -44.79 -32.87 -22.03
CA PRO A 83 -44.16 -33.89 -22.88
C PRO A 83 -44.98 -35.19 -23.03
N PRO A 84 -44.49 -36.16 -23.83
CA PRO A 84 -44.49 -37.58 -23.42
C PRO A 84 -43.12 -38.27 -23.72
N ARG A 85 -42.43 -38.93 -22.77
CA ARG A 85 -42.53 -40.36 -22.34
C ARG A 85 -42.51 -41.33 -23.55
N GLY A 86 -41.55 -42.22 -23.77
CA GLY A 86 -40.87 -43.21 -22.90
C GLY A 86 -40.23 -44.31 -23.80
N PRO A 87 -40.00 -45.55 -23.33
CA PRO A 87 -38.66 -46.11 -23.02
C PRO A 87 -38.28 -47.43 -23.74
N ALA A 88 -37.00 -47.85 -23.67
CA ALA A 88 -36.51 -49.25 -23.69
C ALA A 88 -35.00 -49.27 -23.36
N ALA A 89 -34.53 -49.72 -22.17
CA ALA A 89 -34.22 -51.10 -21.78
C ALA A 89 -33.31 -51.81 -22.81
N GLY A 90 -31.97 -51.85 -22.66
CA GLY A 90 -31.17 -52.75 -21.80
C GLY A 90 -30.69 -54.00 -22.60
N PRO A 91 -29.72 -54.85 -22.17
CA PRO A 91 -28.87 -54.81 -20.97
C PRO A 91 -27.39 -55.28 -21.17
N ARG A 92 -26.64 -55.22 -20.05
CA ARG A 92 -25.63 -56.19 -19.53
C ARG A 92 -24.15 -56.14 -19.94
N GLY A 93 -23.33 -55.89 -18.90
CA GLY A 93 -21.92 -56.29 -18.80
C GLY A 93 -21.30 -55.75 -17.50
N GLN A 94 -21.34 -56.55 -16.42
CA GLN A 94 -20.75 -56.25 -15.11
C GLN A 94 -19.25 -56.62 -15.05
N ALA A 95 -18.60 -56.13 -13.98
CA ALA A 95 -17.26 -56.41 -13.43
C ALA A 95 -16.18 -55.39 -13.85
N ALA A 96 -15.38 -54.79 -12.97
CA ALA A 96 -15.17 -54.95 -11.53
C ALA A 96 -14.61 -53.63 -10.93
N GLN A 97 -14.95 -53.33 -9.68
CA GLN A 97 -14.23 -52.36 -8.85
C GLN A 97 -12.89 -52.95 -8.41
N PRO A 98 -11.88 -52.09 -8.20
CA PRO A 98 -11.45 -51.86 -6.83
C PRO A 98 -11.40 -50.37 -6.47
N ALA A 99 -11.78 -50.05 -5.23
CA ALA A 99 -11.54 -48.77 -4.57
C ALA A 99 -10.41 -48.95 -3.52
N PRO A 100 -9.89 -47.90 -2.88
CA PRO A 100 -9.71 -46.50 -3.29
C PRO A 100 -8.22 -46.10 -3.20
N VAL A 101 -7.68 -45.34 -4.17
CA VAL A 101 -6.49 -44.52 -3.87
C VAL A 101 -7.00 -43.17 -3.42
N ALA A 102 -6.61 -42.79 -2.21
CA ALA A 102 -6.89 -41.48 -1.63
C ALA A 102 -6.54 -40.37 -2.63
N PRO A 103 -7.38 -39.32 -2.79
CA PRO A 103 -6.88 -38.09 -3.35
C PRO A 103 -5.90 -37.53 -2.31
N SER A 104 -4.61 -37.81 -2.52
CA SER A 104 -3.53 -37.04 -1.94
C SER A 104 -3.90 -35.57 -2.11
N HIS A 105 -3.95 -34.86 -0.99
CA HIS A 105 -4.10 -33.41 -0.94
C HIS A 105 -3.18 -32.80 -1.99
N ARG A 106 -3.75 -32.44 -3.15
CA ARG A 106 -3.09 -31.58 -4.11
C ARG A 106 -3.01 -30.25 -3.40
N THR A 107 -1.80 -29.95 -2.98
CA THR A 107 -1.32 -28.68 -2.45
C THR A 107 -2.10 -27.51 -3.04
N SER A 108 -2.53 -26.63 -2.15
CA SER A 108 -3.30 -25.40 -2.36
C SER A 108 -2.59 -24.34 -3.21
N ASP A 109 -1.81 -24.75 -4.21
CA ASP A 109 -1.01 -23.89 -5.09
C ASP A 109 -1.75 -23.54 -6.40
N ASP A 110 -2.77 -24.33 -6.78
CA ASP A 110 -3.56 -24.10 -8.01
C ASP A 110 -4.44 -22.83 -7.94
N HIS A 111 -4.63 -22.23 -6.75
CA HIS A 111 -5.39 -20.97 -6.58
C HIS A 111 -4.50 -19.71 -6.60
N GLU A 112 -3.20 -19.85 -6.86
CA GLU A 112 -2.26 -18.72 -6.85
C GLU A 112 -2.12 -18.05 -8.23
N ASP A 113 -2.68 -18.63 -9.31
CA ASP A 113 -2.66 -17.97 -10.62
C ASP A 113 -3.69 -16.82 -10.64
N PRO A 114 -3.26 -15.57 -10.86
CA PRO A 114 -4.14 -14.41 -10.77
C PRO A 114 -5.27 -14.43 -11.81
N LEU A 115 -5.14 -15.18 -12.90
CA LEU A 115 -6.20 -15.31 -13.89
C LEU A 115 -7.23 -16.35 -13.45
N ASP A 116 -6.86 -17.39 -12.71
CA ASP A 116 -7.83 -18.33 -12.11
C ASP A 116 -8.67 -17.65 -11.02
N LEU A 117 -8.05 -16.81 -10.19
CA LEU A 117 -8.78 -15.96 -9.26
C LEU A 117 -9.71 -14.96 -9.97
N ALA A 118 -9.26 -14.35 -11.07
CA ALA A 118 -10.09 -13.43 -11.84
C ALA A 118 -11.27 -14.14 -12.52
N ALA A 119 -11.06 -15.34 -13.07
CA ALA A 119 -12.11 -16.16 -13.67
C ALA A 119 -13.22 -16.46 -12.65
N LEU A 120 -12.83 -16.86 -11.43
CA LEU A 120 -13.76 -17.10 -10.32
C LEU A 120 -14.47 -15.83 -9.85
N LEU A 121 -13.76 -14.71 -9.74
CA LEU A 121 -14.33 -13.45 -9.23
C LEU A 121 -15.37 -12.86 -10.19
N PHE A 122 -15.14 -12.98 -11.49
CA PHE A 122 -15.98 -12.36 -12.52
C PHE A 122 -16.95 -13.34 -13.19
N ASP A 123 -16.89 -14.63 -12.83
CA ASP A 123 -17.69 -15.71 -13.44
C ASP A 123 -17.49 -15.79 -14.97
N ILE A 124 -16.23 -15.77 -15.40
CA ILE A 124 -15.82 -15.78 -16.81
C ILE A 124 -14.93 -17.00 -17.07
N ASP A 125 -15.04 -17.60 -18.26
CA ASP A 125 -14.22 -18.73 -18.66
C ASP A 125 -12.71 -18.38 -18.64
N ARG A 126 -11.92 -19.19 -17.94
CA ARG A 126 -10.47 -19.01 -17.75
C ARG A 126 -9.68 -18.93 -19.06
N SER A 127 -10.13 -19.63 -20.11
CA SER A 127 -9.45 -19.65 -21.42
C SER A 127 -9.70 -18.38 -22.26
N SER A 128 -10.72 -17.60 -21.89
CA SER A 128 -10.97 -16.28 -22.46
C SER A 128 -10.06 -15.18 -21.89
N LEU A 129 -9.49 -15.42 -20.71
CA LEU A 129 -8.55 -14.51 -20.07
C LEU A 129 -7.16 -14.68 -20.69
N ARG A 130 -6.59 -13.57 -21.17
CA ARG A 130 -5.19 -13.52 -21.60
C ARG A 130 -4.37 -12.75 -20.56
N PRO A 131 -3.15 -13.19 -20.27
CA PRO A 131 -2.24 -12.38 -19.47
C PRO A 131 -2.05 -11.06 -20.19
N ALA A 132 -2.25 -9.96 -19.47
CA ALA A 132 -2.01 -8.65 -20.03
C ALA A 132 -0.56 -8.61 -20.55
N ALA A 133 -0.35 -8.14 -21.78
CA ALA A 133 0.97 -7.68 -22.18
C ALA A 133 1.38 -6.64 -21.13
N ARG A 134 2.56 -6.83 -20.51
CA ARG A 134 3.05 -6.08 -19.35
C ARG A 134 2.51 -4.65 -19.32
N PRO A 135 2.00 -4.16 -18.17
CA PRO A 135 1.36 -2.87 -18.09
C PRO A 135 2.24 -1.80 -18.74
N ARG A 136 1.76 -1.24 -19.84
CA ARG A 136 2.38 -0.05 -20.41
C ARG A 136 2.12 1.06 -19.39
N PRO A 137 3.16 1.67 -18.82
CA PRO A 137 2.92 2.74 -17.86
C PRO A 137 2.06 3.82 -18.54
N PRO A 138 1.03 4.35 -17.85
CA PRO A 138 0.25 5.45 -18.38
C PRO A 138 1.19 6.60 -18.77
N HIS A 139 0.94 7.23 -19.91
CA HIS A 139 1.76 8.30 -20.45
C HIS A 139 2.12 9.32 -19.35
N GLY A 140 3.41 9.46 -19.05
CA GLY A 140 3.94 10.45 -18.09
C GLY A 140 4.38 9.92 -16.72
N ARG A 141 4.17 8.64 -16.37
CA ARG A 141 4.80 8.03 -15.18
C ARG A 141 5.18 6.58 -15.45
N THR A 142 6.44 6.33 -15.76
CA THR A 142 7.02 5.00 -15.52
C THR A 142 7.00 4.76 -14.02
N TYR A 143 6.23 3.78 -13.56
CA TYR A 143 6.55 3.16 -12.26
C TYR A 143 7.93 2.54 -12.45
N GLU A 144 8.96 3.25 -12.00
CA GLU A 144 10.26 2.64 -11.84
C GLU A 144 10.05 1.48 -10.87
N PRO A 145 10.38 0.23 -11.26
CA PRO A 145 10.20 -0.89 -10.35
C PRO A 145 10.94 -0.56 -9.05
N LEU A 146 10.28 -0.73 -7.90
CA LEU A 146 10.95 -0.48 -6.61
C LEU A 146 12.21 -1.35 -6.57
N THR A 147 13.37 -0.70 -6.44
CA THR A 147 14.63 -1.42 -6.20
C THR A 147 14.47 -2.30 -4.97
N ARG A 148 15.23 -3.40 -4.89
CA ARG A 148 15.23 -4.25 -3.69
C ARG A 148 15.53 -3.44 -2.42
N TRP A 149 16.42 -2.45 -2.51
CA TRP A 149 16.67 -1.48 -1.44
C TRP A 149 15.43 -0.69 -1.00
N ARG A 150 14.63 -0.19 -1.96
CA ARG A 150 13.38 0.54 -1.66
C ARG A 150 12.27 -0.34 -1.08
N GLN A 151 12.29 -1.65 -1.33
CA GLN A 151 11.35 -2.58 -0.68
C GLN A 151 11.60 -2.67 0.83
N HIS A 152 12.85 -2.53 1.27
CA HIS A 152 13.23 -2.42 2.69
C HIS A 152 13.16 -0.98 3.22
N LEU A 153 12.57 -0.06 2.46
CA LEU A 153 12.43 1.37 2.82
C LEU A 153 13.76 2.10 3.05
N PHE A 154 14.88 1.55 2.55
CA PHE A 154 16.14 2.30 2.53
C PHE A 154 16.06 3.44 1.51
N SER A 155 16.53 4.61 1.94
CA SER A 155 16.75 5.75 1.04
C SER A 155 17.96 5.51 0.13
N ASP A 156 18.03 6.24 -0.99
CA ASP A 156 19.18 6.15 -1.92
C ASP A 156 20.52 6.54 -1.23
N VAL A 157 20.45 7.31 -0.13
CA VAL A 157 21.62 7.69 0.69
C VAL A 157 22.08 6.51 1.55
N GLU A 158 21.14 5.80 2.16
CA GLU A 158 21.43 4.61 2.96
C GLU A 158 21.95 3.47 2.09
N GLU A 159 21.33 3.23 0.93
CA GLU A 159 21.83 2.27 -0.06
C GLU A 159 23.30 2.51 -0.39
N ARG A 160 23.67 3.77 -0.69
CA ARG A 160 25.07 4.15 -0.96
C ARG A 160 25.97 3.93 0.24
N ALA A 161 25.49 4.20 1.46
CA ALA A 161 26.26 4.00 2.69
C ALA A 161 26.52 2.51 2.97
N TRP A 162 25.54 1.64 2.76
CA TRP A 162 25.72 0.19 2.89
C TRP A 162 26.65 -0.36 1.81
N THR A 163 26.41 0.05 0.56
CA THR A 163 27.19 -0.34 -0.61
C THR A 163 28.66 0.06 -0.47
N SER A 164 28.95 1.26 0.01
CA SER A 164 30.33 1.73 0.21
C SER A 164 31.12 0.92 1.24
N ARG A 165 30.44 0.14 2.09
CA ARG A 165 31.03 -0.75 3.10
C ARG A 165 31.07 -2.22 2.65
N GLY A 166 30.62 -2.48 1.42
CA GLY A 166 30.60 -3.80 0.78
C GLY A 166 29.32 -4.60 1.01
N ILE A 167 28.28 -3.99 1.59
CA ILE A 167 26.99 -4.64 1.81
C ILE A 167 26.05 -4.21 0.68
N ASN A 168 25.94 -5.08 -0.33
CA ASN A 168 25.14 -4.85 -1.53
C ASN A 168 23.75 -5.52 -1.46
N ASP A 169 23.58 -6.43 -0.50
CA ASP A 169 22.34 -7.17 -0.29
C ASP A 169 21.46 -6.43 0.75
N PRO A 170 20.25 -5.96 0.36
CA PRO A 170 19.39 -5.21 1.27
C PRO A 170 18.81 -6.07 2.40
N ASP A 171 18.61 -7.37 2.19
CA ASP A 171 18.21 -8.32 3.24
C ASP A 171 19.31 -8.46 4.30
N GLN A 172 20.58 -8.51 3.90
CA GLN A 172 21.71 -8.45 4.81
C GLN A 172 21.77 -7.11 5.56
N ALA A 173 21.62 -5.98 4.87
CA ALA A 173 21.62 -4.66 5.48
C ALA A 173 20.49 -4.51 6.53
N PHE A 174 19.30 -5.02 6.22
CA PHE A 174 18.16 -5.02 7.15
C PHE A 174 18.45 -5.85 8.41
N ARG A 175 19.01 -7.06 8.26
CA ARG A 175 19.40 -7.91 9.39
C ARG A 175 20.45 -7.25 10.29
N LEU A 176 21.40 -6.52 9.71
CA LEU A 176 22.39 -5.77 10.47
C LEU A 176 21.74 -4.59 11.22
N LEU A 177 20.82 -3.89 10.57
CA LEU A 177 20.07 -2.80 11.18
C LEU A 177 19.22 -3.27 12.36
N ASP A 178 18.55 -4.42 12.25
CA ASP A 178 17.76 -5.04 13.33
C ASP A 178 18.61 -5.35 14.57
N LEU A 179 19.90 -5.66 14.36
CA LEU A 179 20.89 -5.84 15.41
C LEU A 179 21.54 -4.52 15.91
N GLY A 180 21.10 -3.38 15.38
CA GLY A 180 21.61 -2.04 15.67
C GLY A 180 22.94 -1.69 14.97
N LEU A 181 23.44 -2.56 14.08
CA LEU A 181 24.67 -2.31 13.34
C LEU A 181 24.40 -1.37 12.16
N THR A 182 24.32 -0.07 12.41
CA THR A 182 24.14 0.94 11.35
C THR A 182 25.43 1.12 10.52
N PRO A 183 25.37 1.72 9.31
CA PRO A 183 26.55 2.02 8.53
C PRO A 183 27.61 2.80 9.30
N ARG A 184 27.20 3.68 10.22
CA ARG A 184 28.13 4.44 11.08
C ARG A 184 28.90 3.56 12.04
N VAL A 185 28.25 2.55 12.63
CA VAL A 185 28.89 1.61 13.56
C VAL A 185 29.92 0.74 12.84
N LEU A 186 29.68 0.43 11.56
CA LEU A 186 30.58 -0.38 10.74
C LEU A 186 31.96 0.27 10.48
N ASP A 187 32.08 1.59 10.60
CA ASP A 187 33.36 2.31 10.47
C ASP A 187 34.15 2.38 11.77
N ILE A 188 33.55 1.99 12.90
CA ILE A 188 34.24 2.03 14.17
C ILE A 188 35.37 1.00 14.14
N SER A 189 36.58 1.45 14.46
CA SER A 189 37.74 0.58 14.67
C SER A 189 37.86 0.20 16.13
N VAL A 190 38.02 -1.09 16.39
CA VAL A 190 38.29 -1.64 17.71
C VAL A 190 39.49 -2.58 17.60
N ASP A 191 40.51 -2.37 18.42
CA ASP A 191 41.80 -3.08 18.37
C ASP A 191 42.47 -3.10 16.98
N GLY A 192 42.37 -1.99 16.24
CA GLY A 192 42.99 -1.87 14.92
C GLY A 192 42.24 -2.52 13.76
N GLN A 193 41.07 -3.13 14.01
CA GLN A 193 40.20 -3.65 12.95
C GLN A 193 38.83 -2.97 12.98
N THR A 194 38.28 -2.64 11.80
CA THR A 194 36.94 -2.08 11.71
C THR A 194 35.88 -3.15 11.94
N VAL A 195 34.72 -2.75 12.44
CA VAL A 195 33.55 -3.63 12.57
C VAL A 195 33.14 -4.23 11.21
N SER A 196 33.18 -3.42 10.14
CA SER A 196 33.04 -3.91 8.76
C SER A 196 34.11 -4.94 8.37
N GLY A 197 35.33 -4.80 8.89
CA GLY A 197 36.42 -5.75 8.72
C GLY A 197 36.11 -7.10 9.35
N TRP A 198 35.53 -7.13 10.56
CA TRP A 198 35.13 -8.38 11.22
C TRP A 198 34.05 -9.13 10.43
N LEU A 199 33.04 -8.42 9.93
CA LEU A 199 32.00 -9.01 9.08
C LEU A 199 32.60 -9.60 7.79
N ARG A 200 33.56 -8.90 7.17
CA ARG A 200 34.25 -9.41 5.98
C ARG A 200 35.16 -10.61 6.27
N SER A 201 35.67 -10.74 7.49
CA SER A 201 36.41 -11.92 7.94
C SER A 201 35.51 -13.14 8.18
N GLY A 202 34.19 -13.02 7.99
CA GLY A 202 33.22 -14.11 8.17
C GLY A 202 32.66 -14.22 9.58
N GLU A 203 32.94 -13.24 10.45
CA GLU A 203 32.35 -13.21 11.79
C GLU A 203 30.85 -12.95 11.72
N SER A 204 30.06 -13.66 12.54
CA SER A 204 28.60 -13.49 12.54
C SER A 204 28.22 -12.11 13.12
N PRO A 205 27.15 -11.48 12.61
CA PRO A 205 26.67 -10.19 13.15
C PRO A 205 26.41 -10.20 14.65
N GLY A 206 25.88 -11.31 15.19
CA GLY A 206 25.63 -11.47 16.62
C GLY A 206 26.91 -11.49 17.45
N SER A 207 27.98 -12.14 16.96
CA SER A 207 29.29 -12.15 17.62
C SER A 207 29.92 -10.76 17.65
N VAL A 208 29.81 -10.04 16.53
CA VAL A 208 30.27 -8.65 16.42
C VAL A 208 29.57 -7.75 17.43
N VAL A 209 28.23 -7.83 17.56
CA VAL A 209 27.48 -7.05 18.55
C VAL A 209 27.86 -7.43 19.98
N ALA A 210 27.99 -8.73 20.28
CA ALA A 210 28.41 -9.18 21.60
C ALA A 210 29.78 -8.60 21.98
N ARG A 211 30.72 -8.59 21.03
CA ARG A 211 32.07 -8.03 21.22
C ARG A 211 32.05 -6.52 21.46
N LEU A 212 31.20 -5.79 20.73
CA LEU A 212 31.02 -4.34 20.90
C LEU A 212 30.44 -3.99 22.27
N ARG A 213 29.48 -4.80 22.77
CA ARG A 213 28.90 -4.64 24.11
C ARG A 213 29.92 -4.92 25.22
N THR A 214 30.66 -6.02 25.13
CA THR A 214 31.69 -6.38 26.12
C THR A 214 32.78 -5.33 26.26
N ARG A 215 33.06 -4.57 25.20
CA ARG A 215 34.08 -3.52 25.19
C ARG A 215 33.55 -2.11 25.52
N GLY A 216 32.28 -1.99 25.93
CA GLY A 216 31.71 -0.77 26.50
C GLY A 216 31.55 0.41 25.53
N ARG A 217 31.54 0.17 24.21
CA ARG A 217 31.47 1.23 23.19
C ARG A 217 30.09 1.37 22.53
N TRP A 218 29.13 0.56 22.94
CA TRP A 218 27.79 0.51 22.34
C TRP A 218 26.86 1.64 22.83
N GLU A 219 26.89 1.99 24.11
CA GLU A 219 25.88 2.86 24.74
C GLU A 219 25.98 4.36 24.40
N GLN A 220 27.04 4.82 23.74
CA GLN A 220 27.19 6.25 23.42
C GLN A 220 26.87 6.62 21.96
N GLN A 221 26.52 5.64 21.11
CA GLN A 221 26.44 5.85 19.66
C GLN A 221 25.25 5.15 18.97
N ALA A 222 24.37 4.49 19.73
CA ALA A 222 23.11 3.92 19.25
C ALA A 222 22.00 4.97 19.17
#